data_AF-A0A8H3E0W1-F1
#
_entry.id   AF-A0A8H3E0W1-F1
#
_cell.length_a   1.000
_cell.length_b   1.000
_cell.length_c   1.000
_cell.angle_alpha   90.00
_cell.angle_beta   90.00
_cell.angle_gamma   90.00
#
_symmetry.space_group_name_H-M   'P 1'
#
loop_
_entity.id
_entity.type
_entity.pdbx_description
1 polymer ?
#
loop_
_entity_poly.entity_id
_entity_poly.type
_entity_poly.pdbx_seq_one_letter_code
_entity_poly.pdbx_strand_id
1 'polypeptide(L)'
;AALCSPILPPPLEFKHKFSNCTVDVSQDLIVLIEYIKDRSSFAIAHVYLYHATTGLPHPLAQSPTFRILDEYIWGSMATDLLVMKSLLVVTFADSDATFNHCETLIWDWKACSLLGRIRSESRDVDVSFLDKNYVFAFSSLSAATEPQEPSQLALFFYRIPIASATSHPDSPHADFHIPSYPELEPVLILEFPKLRPSYQLQGYVLVSVPLLGNFAYRGSTDFVYSRATTIALQVWVNHVVELETQYRLNPIDYCIFVNTDCIFGHLESAMRETRIPWSRWGTAATRWFIERSPLPTSCNNAFGSLYPIWDLGHHNTDQFLSIFEFNPQIVRRHMHASGYAEKKSERQLSSSSDRAPGFKAPVVSVAGATESQTIITEFVGSDIKTIIDRGFEEPVESSLPYMLVTRVQPMPNHAIWHIQGDCLVGGPGTGLSFSPAPLSFYRLQV
;
A
#
# COMPACT_ATOMS: atom_id res chain seq x y z
N ALA A 1 -26.36 -28.13 -5.40
CA ALA A 1 -25.68 -28.19 -4.10
C ALA A 1 -26.18 -27.02 -3.26
N ALA A 2 -26.90 -27.28 -2.17
CA ALA A 2 -27.40 -26.23 -1.29
C ALA A 2 -26.23 -25.67 -0.46
N LEU A 3 -25.89 -24.40 -0.68
CA LEU A 3 -25.01 -23.66 0.21
C LEU A 3 -25.80 -23.46 1.51
N CYS A 4 -25.59 -24.34 2.49
CA CYS A 4 -25.88 -23.98 3.87
C CYS A 4 -25.02 -22.74 4.16
N SER A 5 -25.67 -21.58 4.25
CA SER A 5 -25.04 -20.42 4.86
C SER A 5 -24.58 -20.88 6.24
N PRO A 6 -23.28 -20.80 6.58
CA PRO A 6 -22.93 -20.90 7.99
C PRO A 6 -23.78 -19.86 8.71
N ILE A 7 -24.41 -20.27 9.81
CA ILE A 7 -25.08 -19.34 10.72
C ILE A 7 -24.02 -18.31 11.06
N LEU A 8 -24.13 -17.11 10.49
CA LEU A 8 -23.18 -16.05 10.78
C LEU A 8 -23.29 -15.80 12.29
N PRO A 9 -22.17 -15.80 13.03
CA PRO A 9 -22.21 -15.45 14.44
C PRO A 9 -22.87 -14.06 14.56
N PRO A 10 -23.58 -13.80 15.67
CA PRO A 10 -24.18 -12.49 15.90
C PRO A 10 -23.08 -11.41 15.82
N PRO A 11 -23.41 -10.22 15.31
CA PRO A 11 -22.44 -9.13 15.25
C PRO A 11 -21.91 -8.84 16.66
N LEU A 12 -20.59 -8.59 16.77
CA LEU A 12 -20.00 -8.16 18.01
C LEU A 12 -20.44 -6.72 18.31
N GLU A 13 -21.14 -6.53 19.42
CA GLU A 13 -21.56 -5.22 19.89
C GLU A 13 -20.66 -4.76 21.03
N PHE A 14 -19.84 -3.75 20.76
CA PHE A 14 -19.04 -3.08 21.78
C PHE A 14 -19.79 -1.83 22.27
N LYS A 15 -19.72 -1.58 23.58
CA LYS A 15 -20.35 -0.39 24.21
C LYS A 15 -19.57 0.91 24.01
N HIS A 16 -18.41 0.83 23.37
CA HIS A 16 -17.48 1.94 23.15
C HIS A 16 -17.55 2.41 21.69
N LYS A 17 -17.24 3.69 21.46
CA LYS A 17 -17.03 4.20 20.11
C LYS A 17 -15.54 4.17 19.82
N PHE A 18 -15.16 3.39 18.83
CA PHE A 18 -13.78 3.31 18.37
C PHE A 18 -13.55 4.26 17.20
N SER A 19 -12.35 4.81 17.12
CA SER A 19 -11.90 5.67 16.04
C SER A 19 -11.39 4.87 14.85
N ASN A 20 -10.74 3.74 15.11
CA ASN A 20 -10.29 2.82 14.07
C ASN A 20 -10.29 1.36 14.57
N CYS A 21 -10.29 0.42 13.62
CA CYS A 21 -10.22 -1.01 13.86
C CYS A 21 -9.42 -1.72 12.77
N THR A 22 -8.71 -2.79 13.13
CA THR A 22 -8.17 -3.77 12.19
C THR A 22 -8.43 -5.18 12.68
N VAL A 23 -8.48 -6.15 11.76
CA VAL A 23 -8.79 -7.55 12.07
C VAL A 23 -7.76 -8.46 11.41
N ASP A 24 -7.11 -9.31 12.21
CA ASP A 24 -6.31 -10.44 11.73
C ASP A 24 -7.07 -11.75 11.99
N VAL A 25 -7.77 -12.20 10.95
CA VAL A 25 -8.58 -13.43 11.00
C VAL A 25 -7.72 -14.67 11.24
N SER A 26 -6.44 -14.66 10.83
CA SER A 26 -5.54 -15.81 11.02
C SER A 26 -5.19 -16.03 12.49
N GLN A 27 -5.22 -14.96 13.29
CA GLN A 27 -4.94 -14.99 14.71
C GLN A 27 -6.20 -14.85 15.58
N ASP A 28 -7.38 -14.76 14.97
CA ASP A 28 -8.64 -14.45 15.65
C ASP A 28 -8.55 -13.16 16.48
N LEU A 29 -7.86 -12.14 15.95
CA LEU A 29 -7.55 -10.90 16.64
C LEU A 29 -8.30 -9.71 16.01
N ILE A 30 -8.94 -8.91 16.86
CA ILE A 30 -9.42 -7.57 16.53
C ILE A 30 -8.62 -6.58 17.37
N VAL A 31 -8.07 -5.56 16.72
CA VAL A 31 -7.44 -4.43 17.39
C VAL A 31 -8.34 -3.21 17.19
N LEU A 32 -8.71 -2.56 18.30
CA LEU A 32 -9.58 -1.39 18.32
C LEU A 32 -8.85 -0.25 19.01
N ILE A 33 -9.01 0.97 18.49
CA ILE A 33 -8.48 2.18 19.12
C ILE A 33 -9.62 3.11 19.54
N GLU A 34 -9.54 3.61 20.75
CA GLU A 34 -10.40 4.67 21.28
C GLU A 34 -9.56 5.89 21.60
N TYR A 35 -9.93 7.05 21.06
CA TYR A 35 -9.35 8.33 21.44
C TYR A 35 -10.22 9.02 22.47
N ILE A 36 -9.60 9.39 23.57
CA ILE A 36 -10.21 10.26 24.56
C ILE A 36 -9.50 11.60 24.47
N LYS A 37 -10.21 12.58 23.90
CA LYS A 37 -9.77 13.98 23.95
C LYS A 37 -9.95 14.46 25.38
N ASP A 38 -8.87 14.40 26.16
CA ASP A 38 -8.85 15.05 27.45
C ASP A 38 -8.76 16.57 27.23
N ARG A 39 -9.33 17.36 28.15
CA ARG A 39 -9.19 18.82 28.15
C ARG A 39 -7.79 19.26 28.63
N SER A 40 -6.98 18.31 29.09
CA SER A 40 -5.59 18.49 29.49
C SER A 40 -4.65 18.48 28.26
N SER A 41 -3.39 18.87 28.47
CA SER A 41 -2.37 19.04 27.42
C SER A 41 -1.91 17.74 26.71
N PHE A 42 -2.57 16.61 26.95
CA PHE A 42 -2.17 15.29 26.44
C PHE A 42 -3.34 14.65 25.67
N ALA A 43 -3.04 13.94 24.59
CA ALA A 43 -3.99 12.95 24.09
C ALA A 43 -3.77 11.61 24.75
N ILE A 44 -4.90 10.93 24.93
CA ILE A 44 -4.95 9.57 25.45
C ILE A 44 -5.57 8.69 24.38
N ALA A 45 -4.83 7.68 23.95
CA ALA A 45 -5.36 6.61 23.11
C ALA A 45 -5.38 5.30 23.90
N HIS A 46 -6.50 4.60 23.88
CA HIS A 46 -6.60 3.23 24.39
C HIS A 46 -6.59 2.26 23.23
N VAL A 47 -5.71 1.26 23.31
CA VAL A 47 -5.67 0.15 22.38
C VAL A 47 -6.30 -1.05 23.06
N TYR A 48 -7.27 -1.67 22.40
CA TYR A 48 -7.94 -2.88 22.86
C TYR A 48 -7.67 -4.05 21.93
N LEU A 49 -7.33 -5.19 22.50
CA LEU A 49 -7.03 -6.44 21.81
C LEU A 49 -8.13 -7.45 22.16
N TYR A 50 -9.02 -7.72 21.22
CA TYR A 50 -10.15 -8.62 21.38
C TYR A 50 -10.02 -9.85 20.49
N HIS A 51 -10.69 -10.92 20.89
CA HIS A 51 -10.85 -12.12 20.10
C HIS A 51 -11.98 -11.93 19.08
N ALA A 52 -11.74 -12.16 17.80
CA ALA A 52 -12.67 -11.83 16.71
C ALA A 52 -13.96 -12.67 16.72
N THR A 53 -13.89 -13.90 17.19
CA THR A 53 -15.05 -14.79 17.30
C THR A 53 -15.87 -14.55 18.57
N THR A 54 -15.23 -14.26 19.70
CA THR A 54 -15.91 -14.21 21.02
C THR A 54 -16.17 -12.80 21.53
N GLY A 55 -15.46 -11.78 21.02
CA GLY A 55 -15.48 -10.42 21.55
C GLY A 55 -14.88 -10.26 22.94
N LEU A 56 -14.27 -11.32 23.50
CA LEU A 56 -13.57 -11.28 24.80
C LEU A 56 -12.13 -10.79 24.65
N PRO A 57 -11.48 -10.33 25.72
CA PRO A 57 -10.06 -9.98 25.71
C PRO A 57 -9.21 -11.09 25.06
N HIS A 58 -8.30 -10.71 24.17
CA HIS A 58 -7.54 -11.68 23.39
C HIS A 58 -6.63 -12.53 24.30
N PRO A 59 -6.74 -13.88 24.30
CA PRO A 59 -6.09 -14.72 25.31
C PRO A 59 -4.57 -14.77 25.21
N LEU A 60 -4.00 -14.40 24.05
CA LEU A 60 -2.55 -14.31 23.84
C LEU A 60 -1.93 -12.97 24.23
N ALA A 61 -2.74 -11.96 24.57
CA ALA A 61 -2.25 -10.65 24.99
C ALA A 61 -1.98 -10.65 26.50
N GLN A 62 -0.75 -10.34 26.91
CA GLN A 62 -0.41 -10.14 28.32
C GLN A 62 -1.20 -8.99 28.93
N SER A 63 -1.41 -7.93 28.15
CA SER A 63 -2.27 -6.79 28.49
C SER A 63 -3.27 -6.56 27.35
N PRO A 64 -4.50 -7.07 27.45
CA PRO A 64 -5.52 -6.91 26.41
C PRO A 64 -5.99 -5.46 26.21
N THR A 65 -5.63 -4.57 27.12
CA THR A 65 -5.83 -3.13 27.00
C THR A 65 -4.59 -2.41 27.50
N PHE A 66 -4.14 -1.42 26.74
CA PHE A 66 -3.04 -0.56 27.13
C PHE A 66 -3.28 0.88 26.67
N ARG A 67 -2.61 1.82 27.32
CA ARG A 67 -2.83 3.25 27.15
C ARG A 67 -1.59 3.93 26.61
N ILE A 68 -1.80 4.80 25.64
CA ILE A 68 -0.78 5.62 24.99
C ILE A 68 -1.02 7.08 25.43
N LEU A 69 0.03 7.69 25.96
CA LEU A 69 0.06 9.07 26.42
C LEU A 69 1.07 9.83 25.58
N ASP A 70 0.61 10.88 24.91
CA ASP A 70 1.48 11.74 24.10
C ASP A 70 1.08 13.22 24.26
N GLU A 71 2.11 14.04 24.46
CA GLU A 71 2.04 15.49 24.63
C GLU A 71 1.78 16.22 23.31
N TYR A 72 2.15 15.62 22.18
CA TYR A 72 2.15 16.27 20.87
C TYR A 72 1.00 15.81 19.96
N ILE A 73 0.33 14.74 20.35
CA ILE A 73 -0.85 14.22 19.68
C ILE A 73 -2.03 15.11 20.11
N TRP A 74 -2.37 16.15 19.35
CA TRP A 74 -3.54 17.01 19.62
C TRP A 74 -4.53 16.91 18.47
N GLY A 75 -5.84 16.87 18.78
CA GLY A 75 -6.90 17.07 17.77
C GLY A 75 -7.64 15.81 17.29
N SER A 76 -8.22 15.92 16.09
CA SER A 76 -8.79 14.78 15.36
C SER A 76 -7.62 14.01 14.73
N MET A 77 -7.50 12.71 14.99
CA MET A 77 -6.43 11.89 14.40
C MET A 77 -6.97 10.97 13.32
N ALA A 78 -6.29 10.98 12.18
CA ALA A 78 -6.26 9.82 11.33
C ALA A 78 -5.35 8.79 12.01
N THR A 79 -5.82 7.55 12.11
CA THR A 79 -5.05 6.45 12.67
C THR A 79 -4.94 5.39 11.63
N ASP A 80 -3.79 4.77 11.51
CA ASP A 80 -3.65 3.55 10.75
C ASP A 80 -3.14 2.41 11.64
N LEU A 81 -3.60 1.20 11.32
CA LEU A 81 -3.44 0.00 12.14
C LEU A 81 -2.97 -1.17 11.28
N LEU A 82 -1.77 -1.66 11.56
CA LEU A 82 -1.23 -2.83 10.90
C LEU A 82 -0.91 -3.92 11.92
N VAL A 83 -1.29 -5.15 11.61
CA VAL A 83 -0.98 -6.32 12.41
C VAL A 83 -0.29 -7.35 11.55
N MET A 84 0.79 -7.93 12.07
CA MET A 84 1.47 -9.09 11.50
C MET A 84 2.05 -9.93 12.63
N LYS A 85 1.57 -11.17 12.79
CA LYS A 85 2.04 -12.07 13.87
C LYS A 85 1.92 -11.36 15.22
N SER A 86 2.98 -11.29 16.03
CA SER A 86 2.99 -10.56 17.31
C SER A 86 3.21 -9.04 17.16
N LEU A 87 3.42 -8.54 15.94
CA LEU A 87 3.71 -7.14 15.70
C LEU A 87 2.42 -6.35 15.47
N LEU A 88 2.28 -5.25 16.18
CA LEU A 88 1.25 -4.24 15.99
C LEU A 88 1.95 -2.91 15.66
N VAL A 89 1.54 -2.27 14.57
CA VAL A 89 1.96 -0.91 14.23
C VAL A 89 0.74 -0.01 14.34
N VAL A 90 0.89 1.09 15.06
CA VAL A 90 -0.11 2.15 15.15
C VAL A 90 0.53 3.45 14.68
N THR A 91 -0.07 4.06 13.66
CA THR A 91 0.35 5.36 13.13
C THR A 91 -0.65 6.41 13.54
N PHE A 92 -0.18 7.49 14.16
CA PHE A 92 -0.96 8.66 14.52
C PHE A 92 -0.56 9.81 13.60
N ALA A 93 -1.52 10.28 12.80
CA ALA A 93 -1.35 11.46 11.96
C ALA A 93 -2.33 12.55 12.41
N ASP A 94 -1.83 13.78 12.59
CA ASP A 94 -2.66 14.94 12.87
C ASP A 94 -3.50 15.25 11.63
N SER A 95 -4.83 15.19 11.75
CA SER A 95 -5.72 15.60 10.67
C SER A 95 -5.93 17.11 10.62
N ASP A 96 -5.59 17.81 11.69
CA ASP A 96 -5.61 19.26 11.76
C ASP A 96 -4.29 19.83 11.21
N ALA A 97 -4.33 20.91 10.43
CA ALA A 97 -3.15 21.48 9.78
C ALA A 97 -2.14 22.14 10.77
N THR A 98 -2.27 21.87 12.07
CA THR A 98 -1.55 22.50 13.16
C THR A 98 -0.20 21.86 13.43
N PHE A 99 -0.09 20.54 13.32
CA PHE A 99 1.17 19.83 13.54
C PHE A 99 1.70 19.24 12.25
N ASN A 100 3.02 19.37 12.06
CA ASN A 100 3.75 18.81 10.93
C ASN A 100 4.52 17.57 11.36
N HIS A 101 3.91 16.66 12.11
CA HIS A 101 4.57 15.40 12.39
C HIS A 101 3.59 14.25 12.52
N CYS A 102 4.10 13.07 12.21
CA CYS A 102 3.42 11.80 12.35
C CYS A 102 4.25 10.90 13.27
N GLU A 103 3.56 10.19 14.16
CA GLU A 103 4.16 9.24 15.10
C GLU A 103 3.71 7.83 14.75
N THR A 104 4.65 6.96 14.43
CA THR A 104 4.40 5.54 14.22
C THR A 104 5.06 4.73 15.32
N LEU A 105 4.27 3.88 15.97
CA LEU A 105 4.70 3.10 17.11
C LEU A 105 4.57 1.61 16.78
N ILE A 106 5.58 0.84 17.16
CA ILE A 106 5.70 -0.59 16.85
C ILE A 106 5.73 -1.37 18.16
N TRP A 107 4.78 -2.28 18.38
CA TRP A 107 4.69 -3.12 19.56
C TRP A 107 4.84 -4.59 19.25
N ASP A 108 5.34 -5.35 20.22
CA ASP A 108 4.93 -6.72 20.44
C ASP A 108 3.63 -6.69 21.25
N TRP A 109 2.50 -6.91 20.59
CA TRP A 109 1.19 -6.84 21.26
C TRP A 109 0.94 -8.01 22.21
N LYS A 110 1.65 -9.14 22.05
CA LYS A 110 1.51 -10.30 22.94
C LYS A 110 2.20 -10.02 24.26
N ALA A 111 3.42 -9.49 24.21
CA ALA A 111 4.19 -9.09 25.39
C ALA A 111 3.78 -7.71 25.94
N CYS A 112 2.97 -6.95 25.19
CA CYS A 112 2.68 -5.54 25.48
C CYS A 112 3.96 -4.71 25.65
N SER A 113 4.92 -4.88 24.73
CA SER A 113 6.20 -4.16 24.78
C SER A 113 6.34 -3.25 23.56
N LEU A 114 6.63 -1.97 23.78
CA LEU A 114 6.96 -1.04 22.68
C LEU A 114 8.36 -1.35 22.16
N LEU A 115 8.44 -1.77 20.91
CA LEU A 115 9.68 -2.15 20.23
C LEU A 115 10.38 -0.97 19.59
N GLY A 116 9.62 0.03 19.13
CA GLY A 116 10.21 1.21 18.51
C GLY A 116 9.22 2.31 18.20
N ARG A 117 9.76 3.50 18.00
CA ARG A 117 9.05 4.72 17.66
C ARG A 117 9.67 5.32 16.41
N ILE A 118 8.88 5.63 15.40
CA ILE A 118 9.31 6.34 14.19
C ILE A 118 8.59 7.68 14.20
N ARG A 119 9.37 8.75 14.23
CA ARG A 119 8.86 10.11 14.11
C ARG A 119 9.17 10.63 12.72
N SER A 120 8.18 11.22 12.08
CA SER A 120 8.35 11.90 10.80
C SER A 120 7.92 13.34 10.90
N GLU A 121 8.68 14.23 10.26
CA GLU A 121 8.33 15.66 10.11
C GLU A 121 7.34 15.92 8.96
N SER A 122 6.92 14.86 8.25
CA SER A 122 5.84 14.95 7.28
C SER A 122 4.49 14.82 8.00
N ARG A 123 3.50 15.55 7.49
CA ARG A 123 2.09 15.43 7.93
C ARG A 123 1.52 14.07 7.60
N ASP A 124 1.85 13.62 6.40
CA ASP A 124 1.43 12.33 5.90
C ASP A 124 2.61 11.37 6.04
N VAL A 125 2.37 10.17 6.55
CA VAL A 125 3.30 9.05 6.46
C VAL A 125 2.46 7.82 6.32
N ASP A 126 2.72 7.09 5.25
CA ASP A 126 2.19 5.75 5.14
C ASP A 126 3.28 4.76 5.52
N VAL A 127 2.93 3.84 6.39
CA VAL A 127 3.83 2.79 6.87
C VAL A 127 3.30 1.45 6.41
N SER A 128 4.19 0.50 6.14
CA SER A 128 3.80 -0.89 5.96
C SER A 128 4.90 -1.86 6.41
N PHE A 129 4.55 -3.14 6.50
CA PHE A 129 5.51 -4.20 6.77
C PHE A 129 6.18 -4.66 5.48
N LEU A 130 7.51 -4.68 5.47
CA LEU A 130 8.26 -5.36 4.42
C LEU A 130 8.39 -6.86 4.74
N ASP A 131 8.73 -7.18 5.99
CA ASP A 131 8.75 -8.51 6.57
C ASP A 131 8.65 -8.43 8.11
N LYS A 132 8.77 -9.57 8.80
CA LYS A 132 8.76 -9.62 10.28
C LYS A 132 9.89 -8.86 10.99
N ASN A 133 10.91 -8.42 10.27
CA ASN A 133 12.09 -7.74 10.78
C ASN A 133 12.17 -6.28 10.34
N TYR A 134 11.37 -5.87 9.35
CA TYR A 134 11.45 -4.55 8.74
C TYR A 134 10.06 -3.94 8.51
N VAL A 135 9.89 -2.72 9.00
CA VAL A 135 8.84 -1.81 8.52
C VAL A 135 9.45 -0.81 7.56
N PHE A 136 8.64 -0.23 6.71
CA PHE A 136 9.05 0.88 5.87
C PHE A 136 8.00 1.96 5.83
N ALA A 137 8.44 3.19 5.68
CA ALA A 137 7.62 4.38 5.56
C ALA A 137 7.87 5.03 4.20
N PHE A 138 6.82 5.56 3.59
CA PHE A 138 6.93 6.44 2.43
C PHE A 138 6.66 7.88 2.86
N SER A 139 7.64 8.75 2.61
CA SER A 139 7.54 10.15 3.02
C SER A 139 8.43 11.07 2.21
N SER A 140 8.27 12.37 2.44
CA SER A 140 9.17 13.39 1.91
C SER A 140 10.52 13.40 2.63
N LEU A 141 11.57 13.75 1.89
CA LEU A 141 12.85 14.13 2.47
C LEU A 141 12.78 15.60 2.90
N SER A 142 12.73 15.85 4.20
CA SER A 142 12.84 17.20 4.78
C SER A 142 14.29 17.70 4.63
N ALA A 143 14.47 18.87 4.02
CA ALA A 143 15.77 19.54 4.04
C ALA A 143 15.89 20.29 5.36
N ALA A 144 16.71 19.78 6.28
CA ALA A 144 16.91 20.31 7.65
C ALA A 144 17.34 21.79 7.74
N THR A 145 17.48 22.51 6.62
CA THR A 145 18.09 23.85 6.58
C THR A 145 17.32 24.89 5.78
N GLU A 146 16.28 24.52 5.01
CA GLU A 146 15.48 25.52 4.27
C GLU A 146 13.98 25.24 4.40
N PRO A 147 13.16 26.27 4.65
CA PRO A 147 11.70 26.16 4.71
C PRO A 147 11.05 25.93 3.32
N GLN A 148 11.80 25.44 2.32
CA GLN A 148 11.24 25.07 1.03
C GLN A 148 10.45 23.77 1.18
N GLU A 149 9.32 23.70 0.47
CA GLU A 149 8.49 22.51 0.42
C GLU A 149 9.29 21.30 -0.09
N PRO A 150 9.01 20.10 0.44
CA PRO A 150 9.78 18.92 0.08
C PRO A 150 9.64 18.60 -1.40
N SER A 151 10.74 18.70 -2.14
CA SER A 151 10.80 18.40 -3.56
C SER A 151 11.15 16.93 -3.86
N GLN A 152 11.48 16.13 -2.84
CA GLN A 152 11.97 14.77 -3.03
C GLN A 152 11.28 13.79 -2.09
N LEU A 153 10.84 12.66 -2.65
CA LEU A 153 10.24 11.54 -1.91
C LEU A 153 11.30 10.48 -1.61
N ALA A 154 11.07 9.67 -0.58
CA ALA A 154 11.90 8.51 -0.25
C ALA A 154 11.11 7.38 0.41
N LEU A 155 11.63 6.16 0.26
CA LEU A 155 11.25 5.03 1.10
C LEU A 155 12.29 4.88 2.21
N PHE A 156 11.82 4.90 3.46
CA PHE A 156 12.61 4.76 4.67
C PHE A 156 12.36 3.38 5.26
N PHE A 157 13.40 2.56 5.42
CA PHE A 157 13.28 1.22 5.98
C PHE A 157 13.87 1.20 7.38
N TYR A 158 13.12 0.67 8.34
CA TYR A 158 13.50 0.59 9.75
C TYR A 158 13.60 -0.87 10.15
N ARG A 159 14.67 -1.22 10.87
CA ARG A 159 14.80 -2.55 11.47
C ARG A 159 13.98 -2.58 12.75
N ILE A 160 13.08 -3.55 12.86
CA ILE A 160 12.28 -3.79 14.06
C ILE A 160 13.21 -4.40 15.13
N PRO A 161 13.36 -3.76 16.31
CA PRO A 161 14.16 -4.33 17.38
C PRO A 161 13.56 -5.65 17.88
N ILE A 162 14.44 -6.60 18.20
CA ILE A 162 14.02 -7.84 18.87
C ILE A 162 13.77 -7.49 20.32
N ALA A 163 12.59 -7.83 20.84
CA ALA A 163 12.26 -7.69 22.26
C ALA A 163 13.38 -8.33 23.10
N SER A 164 14.20 -7.49 23.73
CA SER A 164 15.20 -7.93 24.67
C SER A 164 14.52 -7.98 26.03
N ALA A 165 14.76 -9.03 26.81
CA ALA A 165 14.16 -9.21 28.14
C ALA A 165 14.54 -8.13 29.19
N THR A 166 15.18 -7.04 28.77
CA THR A 166 15.86 -6.05 29.63
C THR A 166 15.57 -4.59 29.28
N SER A 167 14.72 -4.27 28.29
CA SER A 167 14.49 -2.87 27.89
C SER A 167 13.25 -2.26 28.55
N HIS A 168 13.52 -1.33 29.48
CA HIS A 168 12.63 -0.50 30.29
C HIS A 168 11.79 -1.22 31.34
N PRO A 169 11.69 -0.69 32.58
CA PRO A 169 10.84 -1.27 33.60
C PRO A 169 9.41 -1.26 33.08
N ASP A 170 8.84 -2.46 32.91
CA ASP A 170 7.43 -2.67 32.63
C ASP A 170 6.63 -1.69 33.49
N SER A 171 6.00 -0.68 32.87
CA SER A 171 5.04 0.13 33.57
C SER A 171 3.96 -0.84 34.06
N PRO A 172 3.75 -0.97 35.38
CA PRO A 172 2.83 -1.97 35.93
C PRO A 172 1.38 -1.77 35.47
N HIS A 173 1.10 -0.67 34.76
CA HIS A 173 -0.23 -0.26 34.29
C HIS A 173 -0.40 -0.27 32.77
N ALA A 174 0.57 -0.79 31.99
CA ALA A 174 0.51 -0.76 30.52
C ALA A 174 0.27 0.67 29.98
N ASP A 175 0.90 1.65 30.64
CA ASP A 175 0.87 3.06 30.29
C ASP A 175 2.17 3.44 29.57
N PHE A 176 2.05 3.92 28.34
CA PHE A 176 3.18 4.28 27.47
C PHE A 176 3.23 5.79 27.27
N HIS A 177 4.22 6.45 27.89
CA HIS A 177 4.51 7.87 27.63
C HIS A 177 5.48 8.01 26.46
N ILE A 178 4.96 8.34 25.27
CA ILE A 178 5.67 8.23 24.00
C ILE A 178 6.94 9.09 23.90
N PRO A 179 6.95 10.36 24.37
CA PRO A 179 8.16 11.18 24.32
C PRO A 179 9.36 10.59 25.08
N SER A 180 9.13 9.63 25.99
CA SER A 180 10.20 8.98 26.75
C SER A 180 10.89 7.82 26.03
N TYR A 181 10.41 7.42 24.85
CA TYR A 181 11.00 6.33 24.07
C TYR A 181 11.90 6.84 22.95
N PRO A 182 13.05 6.18 22.70
CA PRO A 182 13.98 6.57 21.65
C PRO A 182 13.36 6.38 20.26
N GLU A 183 13.69 7.29 19.36
CA GLU A 183 13.29 7.23 17.95
C GLU A 183 14.19 6.23 17.20
N LEU A 184 13.60 5.45 16.30
CA LEU A 184 14.30 4.55 15.39
C LEU A 184 14.86 5.34 14.21
N GLU A 185 16.13 5.10 13.92
CA GLU A 185 16.76 5.60 12.69
C GLU A 185 16.53 4.63 11.52
N PRO A 186 16.32 5.13 10.29
CA PRO A 186 16.21 4.28 9.12
C PRO A 186 17.56 3.60 8.82
N VAL A 187 17.54 2.30 8.56
CA VAL A 187 18.74 1.54 8.15
C VAL A 187 19.02 1.70 6.66
N LEU A 188 17.99 2.00 5.86
CA LEU A 188 18.08 2.18 4.42
C LEU A 188 17.11 3.29 3.99
N ILE A 189 17.57 4.21 3.16
CA ILE A 189 16.77 5.26 2.54
C ILE A 189 16.94 5.14 1.03
N LEU A 190 15.85 4.89 0.32
CA LEU A 190 15.80 4.81 -1.13
C LEU A 190 15.18 6.08 -1.69
N GLU A 191 16.01 6.91 -2.32
CA GLU A 191 15.59 8.22 -2.80
C GLU A 191 14.88 8.11 -4.15
N PHE A 192 13.76 8.82 -4.29
CA PHE A 192 13.07 9.02 -5.56
C PHE A 192 13.66 10.21 -6.32
N PRO A 193 13.36 10.35 -7.63
CA PRO A 193 13.74 11.52 -8.40
C PRO A 193 13.16 12.81 -7.80
N LYS A 194 13.91 13.91 -7.93
CA LYS A 194 13.47 15.23 -7.47
C LYS A 194 12.39 15.80 -8.39
N LEU A 195 11.36 16.40 -7.80
CA LEU A 195 10.36 17.18 -8.49
C LEU A 195 10.99 18.48 -9.01
N ARG A 196 10.55 18.94 -10.18
CA ARG A 196 10.91 20.30 -10.64
C ARG A 196 10.27 21.33 -9.71
N PRO A 197 10.89 22.51 -9.54
CA PRO A 197 10.33 23.59 -8.72
C PRO A 197 8.93 24.06 -9.16
N SER A 198 8.54 23.84 -10.42
CA SER A 198 7.20 24.15 -10.93
C SER A 198 6.14 23.11 -10.56
N TYR A 199 6.49 22.12 -9.75
CA TYR A 199 5.60 21.05 -9.32
C TYR A 199 5.67 20.88 -7.81
N GLN A 200 4.53 20.53 -7.22
CA GLN A 200 4.36 20.31 -5.80
C GLN A 200 3.68 18.97 -5.55
N LEU A 201 4.15 18.25 -4.55
CA LEU A 201 3.50 17.05 -4.04
C LEU A 201 2.17 17.43 -3.40
N GLN A 202 1.06 16.88 -3.89
CA GLN A 202 -0.26 17.08 -3.30
C GLN A 202 -0.57 16.01 -2.24
N GLY A 203 -0.04 14.80 -2.43
CA GLY A 203 -0.22 13.69 -1.50
C GLY A 203 0.27 12.39 -2.11
N TYR A 204 0.15 11.32 -1.37
CA TYR A 204 0.44 9.97 -1.81
C TYR A 204 -0.37 8.95 -1.04
N VAL A 205 -0.43 7.74 -1.58
CA VAL A 205 -0.90 6.54 -0.87
C VAL A 205 0.09 5.40 -1.13
N LEU A 206 0.42 4.68 -0.07
CA LEU A 206 1.20 3.46 -0.09
C LEU A 206 0.33 2.24 0.17
N VAL A 207 0.55 1.19 -0.60
CA VAL A 207 -0.13 -0.10 -0.43
C VAL A 207 0.88 -1.23 -0.56
N SER A 208 0.97 -2.04 0.49
CA SER A 208 1.74 -3.29 0.51
C SER A 208 0.87 -4.39 1.13
N VAL A 209 -0.18 -4.73 0.39
CA VAL A 209 -1.11 -5.83 0.69
C VAL A 209 -0.63 -7.07 -0.10
N PRO A 210 -0.93 -8.33 0.30
CA PRO A 210 -1.51 -8.71 1.58
C PRO A 210 -0.61 -8.25 2.72
N LEU A 211 -1.25 -7.78 3.79
CA LEU A 211 -0.58 -7.74 5.08
C LEU A 211 -0.06 -9.16 5.36
N LEU A 212 1.23 -9.25 5.66
CA LEU A 212 1.93 -10.51 5.86
C LEU A 212 1.24 -11.32 6.96
N GLY A 213 0.84 -12.55 6.66
CA GLY A 213 0.01 -13.38 7.53
C GLY A 213 -1.39 -13.65 6.97
N ASN A 214 -1.88 -12.84 6.03
CA ASN A 214 -3.09 -13.16 5.28
C ASN A 214 -2.82 -14.36 4.35
N PHE A 215 -3.76 -15.31 4.32
CA PHE A 215 -3.72 -16.43 3.40
C PHE A 215 -3.82 -15.92 1.96
N ALA A 216 -2.75 -16.08 1.18
CA ALA A 216 -2.74 -15.73 -0.24
C ALA A 216 -3.62 -16.69 -1.07
N TYR A 217 -3.69 -17.94 -0.63
CA TYR A 217 -4.47 -19.00 -1.27
C TYR A 217 -4.99 -19.94 -0.19
N ARG A 218 -6.31 -20.16 -0.15
CA ARG A 218 -6.94 -21.15 0.74
C ARG A 218 -7.21 -22.41 -0.07
N GLY A 219 -6.31 -23.38 0.01
CA GLY A 219 -6.36 -24.63 -0.78
C GLY A 219 -5.69 -25.80 -0.07
N SER A 220 -5.15 -26.77 -0.81
CA SER A 220 -4.48 -27.95 -0.22
C SER A 220 -3.10 -27.65 0.38
N THR A 221 -2.53 -26.47 0.10
CA THR A 221 -1.27 -25.97 0.66
C THR A 221 -1.41 -24.47 0.91
N ASP A 222 -1.44 -24.08 2.19
CA ASP A 222 -1.48 -22.66 2.57
C ASP A 222 -0.12 -22.02 2.30
N PHE A 223 -0.04 -21.15 1.30
CA PHE A 223 1.15 -20.33 1.06
C PHE A 223 1.02 -19.02 1.83
N VAL A 224 1.90 -18.82 2.80
CA VAL A 224 2.03 -17.55 3.54
C VAL A 224 3.23 -16.81 2.97
N TYR A 225 3.01 -15.61 2.43
CA TYR A 225 4.11 -14.73 2.05
C TYR A 225 4.93 -14.40 3.30
N SER A 226 6.23 -14.75 3.29
CA SER A 226 7.13 -14.42 4.39
C SER A 226 7.64 -12.97 4.33
N ARG A 227 7.51 -12.33 3.16
CA ARG A 227 7.92 -10.96 2.84
C ARG A 227 7.05 -10.39 1.73
N ALA A 228 6.88 -9.07 1.71
CA ALA A 228 6.20 -8.38 0.62
C ALA A 228 7.05 -8.52 -0.65
N THR A 229 6.43 -8.83 -1.80
CA THR A 229 7.12 -9.00 -3.09
C THR A 229 7.14 -7.71 -3.91
N THR A 230 6.08 -6.92 -3.79
CA THR A 230 5.87 -5.68 -4.53
C THR A 230 5.28 -4.64 -3.59
N ILE A 231 5.76 -3.41 -3.70
CA ILE A 231 5.18 -2.23 -3.07
C ILE A 231 4.46 -1.44 -4.17
N ALA A 232 3.19 -1.10 -3.97
CA ALA A 232 2.45 -0.21 -4.84
C ALA A 232 2.36 1.17 -4.20
N LEU A 233 2.69 2.21 -4.97
CA LEU A 233 2.65 3.61 -4.54
C LEU A 233 1.79 4.38 -5.54
N GLN A 234 1.01 5.32 -5.02
CA GLN A 234 0.34 6.33 -5.80
C GLN A 234 0.81 7.70 -5.34
N VAL A 235 1.19 8.56 -6.27
CA VAL A 235 1.73 9.89 -5.97
C VAL A 235 0.99 10.92 -6.81
N TRP A 236 0.45 11.95 -6.17
CA TRP A 236 -0.26 13.06 -6.82
C TRP A 236 0.62 14.29 -6.84
N VAL A 237 0.85 14.85 -8.03
CA VAL A 237 1.70 16.02 -8.21
C VAL A 237 0.96 17.10 -9.00
N ASN A 238 0.91 18.30 -8.45
CA ASN A 238 0.31 19.47 -9.10
C ASN A 238 1.37 20.35 -9.74
N HIS A 239 1.00 21.03 -10.81
CA HIS A 239 1.81 22.11 -11.35
C HIS A 239 1.54 23.40 -10.56
N VAL A 240 2.60 24.00 -10.01
CA VAL A 240 2.56 25.31 -9.34
C VAL A 240 2.56 26.37 -10.45
N VAL A 241 1.38 26.76 -10.95
CA VAL A 241 1.26 27.95 -11.82
C VAL A 241 1.01 29.16 -10.94
N GLU A 242 1.81 30.22 -11.10
CA GLU A 242 1.53 31.54 -10.53
C GLU A 242 0.21 32.07 -11.12
N LEU A 243 -0.86 31.98 -10.32
CA LEU A 243 -2.11 32.77 -10.21
C LEU A 243 -2.80 33.49 -11.40
N GLU A 244 -2.21 33.66 -12.58
CA GLU A 244 -2.79 34.51 -13.64
C GLU A 244 -3.54 33.78 -14.75
N THR A 245 -3.38 32.46 -14.90
CA THR A 245 -4.18 31.68 -15.86
C THR A 245 -4.97 30.58 -15.16
N GLN A 246 -6.28 30.76 -15.05
CA GLN A 246 -7.26 29.90 -14.37
C GLN A 246 -7.38 28.46 -14.92
N TYR A 247 -6.54 28.04 -15.85
CA TYR A 247 -6.50 26.64 -16.30
C TYR A 247 -5.75 25.83 -15.24
N ARG A 248 -6.48 25.36 -14.22
CA ARG A 248 -5.99 24.32 -13.31
C ARG A 248 -5.61 23.12 -14.18
N LEU A 249 -4.33 22.92 -14.40
CA LEU A 249 -3.83 21.66 -14.95
C LEU A 249 -4.26 20.56 -13.98
N ASN A 250 -4.82 19.49 -14.52
CA ASN A 250 -5.16 18.33 -13.71
C ASN A 250 -3.89 17.81 -13.01
N PRO A 251 -3.99 17.35 -11.75
CA PRO A 251 -2.88 16.67 -11.09
C PRO A 251 -2.34 15.55 -11.97
N ILE A 252 -1.04 15.31 -11.88
CA ILE A 252 -0.41 14.14 -12.46
C ILE A 252 -0.42 13.04 -11.40
N ASP A 253 -1.08 11.94 -11.74
CA ASP A 253 -1.25 10.78 -10.88
C ASP A 253 -0.25 9.71 -11.33
N TYR A 254 0.80 9.48 -10.54
CA TYR A 254 1.76 8.43 -10.79
C TYR A 254 1.36 7.16 -10.05
N CYS A 255 1.31 6.02 -10.76
CA CYS A 255 1.23 4.69 -10.16
C CYS A 255 2.59 4.02 -10.30
N ILE A 256 3.19 3.63 -9.17
CA ILE A 256 4.55 3.12 -9.11
C ILE A 256 4.53 1.75 -8.44
N PHE A 257 5.10 0.75 -9.11
CA PHE A 257 5.28 -0.58 -8.56
C PHE A 257 6.77 -0.81 -8.32
N VAL A 258 7.13 -1.23 -7.11
CA VAL A 258 8.52 -1.46 -6.69
C VAL A 258 8.68 -2.92 -6.31
N ASN A 259 9.60 -3.64 -6.96
CA ASN A 259 9.99 -4.97 -6.53
C ASN A 259 10.92 -4.90 -5.32
N THR A 260 10.64 -5.72 -4.32
CA THR A 260 11.37 -5.72 -3.05
C THR A 260 12.63 -6.59 -3.05
N ASP A 261 12.85 -7.46 -4.03
CA ASP A 261 13.99 -8.39 -4.02
C ASP A 261 15.33 -7.62 -4.04
N CYS A 262 15.41 -6.53 -4.80
CA CYS A 262 16.60 -5.67 -4.82
C CYS A 262 16.81 -4.93 -3.48
N ILE A 263 15.72 -4.60 -2.79
CA ILE A 263 15.74 -3.89 -1.50
C ILE A 263 16.36 -4.81 -0.43
N PHE A 264 16.00 -6.09 -0.41
CA PHE A 264 16.60 -7.06 0.51
C PHE A 264 18.12 -7.16 0.34
N GLY A 265 18.62 -7.15 -0.90
CA GLY A 265 20.06 -7.13 -1.15
C GLY A 265 20.76 -5.91 -0.53
N HIS A 266 20.10 -4.74 -0.54
CA HIS A 266 20.60 -3.55 0.14
C HIS A 266 20.50 -3.65 1.67
N LEU A 267 19.38 -4.15 2.20
CA LEU A 267 19.16 -4.32 3.65
C LEU A 267 20.14 -5.31 4.29
N GLU A 268 20.52 -6.38 3.59
CA GLU A 268 21.52 -7.35 4.05
C GLU A 268 22.92 -6.72 4.12
N SER A 269 23.23 -5.79 3.22
CA SER A 269 24.52 -5.09 3.19
C SER A 269 24.58 -3.89 4.15
N ALA A 270 23.44 -3.39 4.61
CA ALA A 270 23.34 -2.18 5.44
C ALA A 270 23.73 -2.48 6.90
N MET A 271 24.94 -2.07 7.29
CA MET A 271 25.39 -2.08 8.69
C MET A 271 25.05 -0.78 9.44
N ARG A 272 24.80 0.30 8.70
CA ARG A 272 24.44 1.65 9.18
C ARG A 272 23.42 2.25 8.21
N GLU A 273 22.84 3.40 8.57
CA GLU A 273 22.01 4.19 7.66
C GLU A 273 22.71 4.31 6.30
N THR A 274 22.05 3.78 5.28
CA THR A 274 22.55 3.77 3.91
C THR A 274 21.55 4.52 3.03
N ARG A 275 22.01 5.58 2.37
CA ARG A 275 21.19 6.32 1.38
C ARG A 275 21.57 5.89 -0.02
N ILE A 276 20.58 5.49 -0.83
CA ILE A 276 20.79 5.04 -2.19
C ILE A 276 20.01 5.96 -3.15
N PRO A 277 20.71 6.72 -4.02
CA PRO A 277 20.07 7.60 -4.97
C PRO A 277 19.34 6.80 -6.06
N TRP A 278 18.29 7.40 -6.64
CA TRP A 278 17.46 6.79 -7.69
C TRP A 278 18.25 6.06 -8.78
N SER A 279 19.32 6.68 -9.29
CA SER A 279 20.15 6.15 -10.40
C SER A 279 20.77 4.78 -10.12
N ARG A 280 20.84 4.35 -8.86
CA ARG A 280 21.44 3.06 -8.46
C ARG A 280 20.44 1.94 -8.22
N TRP A 281 19.17 2.25 -7.95
CA TRP A 281 18.17 1.25 -7.59
C TRP A 281 16.88 1.35 -8.42
N GLY A 282 16.45 2.56 -8.78
CA GLY A 282 15.09 2.84 -9.25
C GLY A 282 14.73 2.20 -10.59
N THR A 283 15.59 2.33 -11.61
CA THR A 283 15.23 1.94 -12.98
C THR A 283 14.89 0.47 -13.13
N ALA A 284 15.67 -0.44 -12.53
CA ALA A 284 15.41 -1.87 -12.61
C ALA A 284 14.36 -2.35 -11.60
N ALA A 285 14.26 -1.67 -10.45
CA ALA A 285 13.38 -2.08 -9.37
C ALA A 285 11.93 -1.63 -9.56
N THR A 286 11.68 -0.62 -10.41
CA THR A 286 10.38 0.02 -10.48
C THR A 286 9.73 -0.07 -11.86
N ARG A 287 8.40 0.00 -11.90
CA ARG A 287 7.61 0.33 -13.10
C ARG A 287 6.66 1.48 -12.78
N TRP A 288 6.69 2.50 -13.62
CA TRP A 288 5.87 3.68 -13.46
C TRP A 288 4.82 3.79 -14.56
N PHE A 289 3.67 4.33 -14.18
CA PHE A 289 2.58 4.67 -15.08
C PHE A 289 2.02 6.04 -14.71
N ILE A 290 1.45 6.72 -15.71
CA ILE A 290 0.65 7.93 -15.48
C ILE A 290 -0.82 7.51 -15.60
N GLU A 291 -1.57 7.65 -14.51
CA GLU A 291 -3.02 7.48 -14.53
C GLU A 291 -3.65 8.71 -15.20
N ARG A 292 -4.47 8.45 -16.22
CA ARG A 292 -5.15 9.48 -17.01
C ARG A 292 -6.66 9.27 -17.04
N SER A 293 -7.13 8.16 -16.46
CA SER A 293 -8.53 7.77 -16.48
C SER A 293 -9.34 8.62 -15.50
N PRO A 294 -10.55 9.06 -15.87
CA PRO A 294 -11.47 9.69 -14.94
C PRO A 294 -12.01 8.72 -13.89
N LEU A 295 -11.86 7.41 -14.11
CA LEU A 295 -12.19 6.38 -13.13
C LEU A 295 -10.96 6.15 -12.25
N PRO A 296 -11.02 6.48 -10.95
CA PRO A 296 -9.88 6.34 -10.08
C PRO A 296 -9.51 4.86 -9.97
N THR A 297 -8.38 4.47 -10.55
CA THR A 297 -7.72 3.24 -10.10
C THR A 297 -6.95 3.64 -8.84
N SER A 298 -7.33 3.04 -7.72
CA SER A 298 -6.61 3.24 -6.47
C SER A 298 -5.61 2.12 -6.31
N CYS A 299 -4.37 2.48 -5.94
CA CYS A 299 -3.35 1.52 -5.53
C CYS A 299 -3.84 0.56 -4.42
N ASN A 300 -4.89 0.93 -3.67
CA ASN A 300 -5.53 0.12 -2.62
C ASN A 300 -6.05 -1.23 -3.10
N ASN A 301 -6.17 -1.44 -4.41
CA ASN A 301 -6.62 -2.71 -4.97
C ASN A 301 -5.47 -3.72 -5.17
N ALA A 302 -4.21 -3.33 -4.92
CA ALA A 302 -3.06 -4.22 -5.02
C ALA A 302 -3.19 -5.39 -4.03
N PHE A 303 -2.80 -6.59 -4.46
CA PHE A 303 -2.71 -7.78 -3.62
C PHE A 303 -1.46 -8.59 -4.00
N GLY A 304 -0.41 -8.40 -3.22
CA GLY A 304 0.91 -8.96 -3.39
C GLY A 304 1.56 -8.30 -4.59
N SER A 305 1.90 -9.11 -5.57
CA SER A 305 2.36 -8.64 -6.87
C SER A 305 1.24 -8.48 -7.90
N LEU A 306 0.00 -8.82 -7.54
CA LEU A 306 -1.16 -8.71 -8.41
C LEU A 306 -1.82 -7.34 -8.28
N TYR A 307 -2.23 -6.77 -9.39
CA TYR A 307 -2.92 -5.49 -9.41
C TYR A 307 -4.08 -5.50 -10.42
N PRO A 308 -5.34 -5.51 -9.97
CA PRO A 308 -6.49 -5.50 -10.86
C PRO A 308 -6.70 -4.09 -11.43
N ILE A 309 -6.91 -4.02 -12.73
CA ILE A 309 -7.38 -2.84 -13.43
C ILE A 309 -8.65 -3.16 -14.20
N TRP A 310 -9.51 -2.17 -14.34
CA TRP A 310 -10.71 -2.30 -15.14
C TRP A 310 -10.96 -1.04 -15.96
N ASP A 311 -11.65 -1.25 -17.08
CA ASP A 311 -12.15 -0.17 -17.91
C ASP A 311 -13.61 -0.43 -18.31
N LEU A 312 -14.33 0.65 -18.63
CA LEU A 312 -15.69 0.55 -19.13
C LEU A 312 -15.66 0.22 -20.63
N GLY A 313 -16.51 -0.72 -21.03
CA GLY A 313 -16.76 -0.99 -22.44
C GLY A 313 -17.47 0.18 -23.13
N HIS A 314 -17.54 0.15 -24.46
CA HIS A 314 -18.08 1.24 -25.29
C HIS A 314 -19.50 1.71 -24.91
N HIS A 315 -20.30 0.85 -24.28
CA HIS A 315 -21.67 1.16 -23.88
C HIS A 315 -21.83 1.50 -22.40
N ASN A 316 -20.74 1.55 -21.61
CA ASN A 316 -20.74 1.72 -20.15
C ASN A 316 -21.60 0.70 -19.37
N THR A 317 -22.09 -0.34 -20.03
CA THR A 317 -22.87 -1.43 -19.43
C THR A 317 -21.98 -2.52 -18.86
N ASP A 318 -20.80 -2.69 -19.45
CA ASP A 318 -19.88 -3.79 -19.17
C ASP A 318 -18.50 -3.26 -18.79
N GLN A 319 -17.77 -4.06 -18.02
CA GLN A 319 -16.38 -3.78 -17.67
C GLN A 319 -15.45 -4.85 -18.22
N PHE A 320 -14.28 -4.42 -18.69
CA PHE A 320 -13.16 -5.30 -19.02
C PHE A 320 -12.17 -5.25 -17.88
N LEU A 321 -11.78 -6.42 -17.39
CA LEU A 321 -10.84 -6.56 -16.29
C LEU A 321 -9.54 -7.16 -16.80
N SER A 322 -8.43 -6.54 -16.37
CA SER A 322 -7.11 -7.12 -16.50
C SER A 322 -6.41 -7.15 -15.14
N ILE A 323 -5.48 -8.07 -14.96
CA ILE A 323 -4.66 -8.16 -13.75
C ILE A 323 -3.20 -8.04 -14.19
N PHE A 324 -2.49 -7.07 -13.63
CA PHE A 324 -1.05 -7.01 -13.73
C PHE A 324 -0.42 -7.94 -12.70
N GLU A 325 0.67 -8.60 -13.08
CA GLU A 325 1.53 -9.40 -12.23
C GLU A 325 2.95 -8.82 -12.33
N PHE A 326 3.44 -8.26 -11.22
CA PHE A 326 4.74 -7.58 -11.13
C PHE A 326 5.85 -8.43 -10.50
N ASN A 327 5.59 -9.70 -10.14
CA ASN A 327 6.60 -10.61 -9.63
C ASN A 327 7.52 -11.08 -10.77
N PRO A 328 8.81 -10.67 -10.81
CA PRO A 328 9.68 -10.97 -11.93
C PRO A 328 9.91 -12.47 -12.15
N GLN A 329 9.81 -13.28 -11.09
CA GLN A 329 10.00 -14.73 -11.18
C GLN A 329 8.80 -15.40 -11.85
N ILE A 330 7.58 -14.99 -11.49
CA ILE A 330 6.34 -15.46 -12.13
C ILE A 330 6.35 -15.03 -13.60
N VAL A 331 6.58 -13.73 -13.85
CA VAL A 331 6.65 -13.18 -15.22
C VAL A 331 7.66 -13.95 -16.07
N ARG A 332 8.89 -14.14 -15.57
CA ARG A 332 9.94 -14.88 -16.30
C ARG A 332 9.50 -16.32 -16.59
N ARG A 333 8.93 -17.04 -15.62
CA ARG A 333 8.44 -18.41 -15.80
C ARG A 333 7.41 -18.50 -16.92
N HIS A 334 6.44 -17.59 -16.95
CA HIS A 334 5.39 -17.56 -17.98
C HIS A 334 5.92 -17.10 -19.35
N MET A 335 6.86 -16.16 -19.40
CA MET A 335 7.55 -15.77 -20.63
C MET A 335 8.31 -16.94 -21.27
N HIS A 336 8.98 -17.78 -20.47
CA HIS A 336 9.65 -18.98 -20.97
C HIS A 336 8.64 -20.03 -21.45
N ALA A 337 7.58 -20.29 -20.66
CA ALA A 337 6.57 -21.28 -21.01
C ALA A 337 5.81 -20.92 -22.31
N SER A 338 5.62 -19.64 -22.60
CA SER A 338 4.97 -19.15 -23.81
C SER A 338 5.88 -19.04 -25.03
N GLY A 339 7.19 -19.33 -24.89
CA GLY A 339 8.17 -19.14 -25.95
C GLY A 339 8.44 -17.67 -26.30
N TYR A 340 7.99 -16.72 -25.46
CA TYR A 340 8.14 -15.29 -25.71
C TYR A 340 9.61 -14.86 -25.73
N ALA A 341 10.47 -15.50 -24.94
CA ALA A 341 11.90 -15.20 -24.87
C ALA A 341 12.64 -15.32 -26.23
N GLU A 342 12.11 -16.10 -27.18
CA GLU A 342 12.69 -16.24 -28.52
C GLU A 342 12.15 -15.22 -29.53
N LYS A 343 11.00 -14.60 -29.25
CA LYS A 343 10.40 -13.56 -30.10
C LYS A 343 10.72 -12.19 -29.49
N LYS A 344 11.87 -11.62 -29.85
CA LYS A 344 12.09 -10.17 -29.70
C LYS A 344 10.95 -9.47 -30.43
N SER A 345 9.98 -8.98 -29.68
CA SER A 345 8.78 -8.37 -30.24
C SER A 345 9.20 -7.09 -30.98
N GLU A 346 9.08 -7.08 -32.30
CA GLU A 346 9.18 -5.89 -33.16
C GLU A 346 8.04 -4.88 -32.91
N ARG A 347 7.27 -5.02 -31.82
CA ARG A 347 6.37 -3.97 -31.36
C ARG A 347 7.19 -2.85 -30.71
N GLN A 348 7.69 -1.95 -31.55
CA GLN A 348 7.76 -0.55 -31.16
C GLN A 348 6.34 -0.17 -30.72
N LEU A 349 6.12 0.07 -29.41
CA LEU A 349 4.95 0.81 -28.98
C LEU A 349 4.92 2.08 -29.84
N SER A 350 3.90 2.17 -30.69
CA SER A 350 3.74 3.22 -31.67
C SER A 350 4.06 4.56 -31.02
N SER A 351 5.04 5.25 -31.57
CA SER A 351 5.53 6.55 -31.12
C SER A 351 4.48 7.66 -31.33
N SER A 352 3.30 7.53 -30.72
CA SER A 352 2.49 8.70 -30.44
C SER A 352 3.31 9.56 -29.46
N SER A 353 3.33 10.87 -29.68
CA SER A 353 4.30 11.78 -29.06
C SER A 353 4.18 11.95 -27.54
N ASP A 354 3.40 11.11 -26.86
CA ASP A 354 3.27 11.07 -25.41
C ASP A 354 4.17 9.96 -24.86
N ARG A 355 5.35 10.35 -24.38
CA ARG A 355 6.46 9.47 -23.98
C ARG A 355 6.18 8.56 -22.77
N ALA A 356 5.01 8.65 -22.14
CA ALA A 356 4.60 7.78 -21.04
C ALA A 356 3.26 7.08 -21.38
N PRO A 357 3.20 5.74 -21.46
CA PRO A 357 1.95 5.03 -21.68
C PRO A 357 1.00 5.29 -20.51
N GLY A 358 -0.26 5.60 -20.83
CA GLY A 358 -1.31 5.67 -19.82
C GLY A 358 -1.48 4.29 -19.16
N PHE A 359 -1.83 4.27 -17.88
CA PHE A 359 -1.90 3.02 -17.12
C PHE A 359 -2.87 1.97 -17.71
N LYS A 360 -3.97 2.42 -18.34
CA LYS A 360 -4.94 1.58 -19.04
C LYS A 360 -4.66 1.38 -20.53
N ALA A 361 -3.63 2.03 -21.09
CA ALA A 361 -3.25 1.84 -22.49
C ALA A 361 -2.93 0.37 -22.88
N PRO A 362 -2.40 -0.47 -21.98
CA PRO A 362 -2.21 -1.89 -22.24
C PRO A 362 -3.50 -2.73 -22.25
N VAL A 363 -4.65 -2.18 -21.83
CA VAL A 363 -5.91 -2.92 -21.88
C VAL A 363 -6.22 -3.17 -23.34
N VAL A 364 -6.01 -4.41 -23.76
CA VAL A 364 -6.23 -4.86 -25.14
C VAL A 364 -7.63 -4.44 -25.53
N SER A 365 -7.75 -3.70 -26.64
CA SER A 365 -9.06 -3.44 -27.22
C SER A 365 -9.65 -4.80 -27.62
N VAL A 366 -10.61 -5.26 -26.83
CA VAL A 366 -11.34 -6.52 -27.03
C VAL A 366 -12.30 -6.43 -28.24
N ALA A 367 -12.23 -5.35 -29.01
CA ALA A 367 -13.02 -5.12 -30.21
C ALA A 367 -12.76 -6.22 -31.26
N GLY A 368 -13.57 -7.28 -31.21
CA GLY A 368 -13.53 -8.39 -32.16
C GLY A 368 -13.31 -9.78 -31.55
N ALA A 369 -13.10 -9.91 -30.24
CA ALA A 369 -12.99 -11.23 -29.65
C ALA A 369 -14.38 -11.88 -29.46
N THR A 370 -14.68 -12.86 -30.29
CA THR A 370 -15.99 -13.51 -30.42
C THR A 370 -16.19 -14.70 -29.48
N GLU A 371 -15.20 -15.05 -28.65
CA GLU A 371 -15.26 -16.24 -27.80
C GLU A 371 -15.39 -15.87 -26.31
N SER A 372 -16.53 -16.26 -25.74
CA SER A 372 -16.73 -16.24 -24.29
C SER A 372 -15.72 -17.21 -23.66
N GLN A 373 -14.74 -16.69 -22.89
CA GLN A 373 -13.70 -17.39 -22.11
C GLN A 373 -12.24 -17.26 -22.61
N THR A 374 -11.95 -16.51 -23.68
CA THR A 374 -10.55 -16.27 -24.04
C THR A 374 -9.82 -15.49 -22.94
N ILE A 375 -8.61 -15.93 -22.59
CA ILE A 375 -7.67 -15.19 -21.74
C ILE A 375 -6.53 -14.73 -22.65
N ILE A 376 -6.27 -13.43 -22.66
CA ILE A 376 -5.13 -12.85 -23.37
C ILE A 376 -4.05 -12.55 -22.33
N THR A 377 -2.82 -12.94 -22.64
CA THR A 377 -1.66 -12.66 -21.80
C THR A 377 -0.63 -11.88 -22.60
N GLU A 378 -0.25 -10.72 -22.09
CA GLU A 378 0.82 -9.89 -22.64
C GLU A 378 1.97 -9.80 -21.65
N PHE A 379 3.19 -9.70 -22.18
CA PHE A 379 4.41 -9.60 -21.39
C PHE A 379 5.16 -8.33 -21.77
N VAL A 380 5.63 -7.60 -20.78
CA VAL A 380 6.57 -6.49 -20.94
C VAL A 380 7.83 -6.82 -20.17
N GLY A 381 8.90 -7.09 -20.91
CA GLY A 381 10.21 -7.41 -20.36
C GLY A 381 10.92 -6.20 -19.75
N SER A 382 12.07 -6.47 -19.14
CA SER A 382 12.94 -5.43 -18.58
C SER A 382 13.73 -4.65 -19.65
N ASP A 383 13.78 -5.15 -20.87
CA ASP A 383 14.34 -4.49 -22.04
C ASP A 383 13.49 -3.32 -22.53
N ILE A 384 12.19 -3.32 -22.21
CA ILE A 384 11.27 -2.23 -22.54
C ILE A 384 11.23 -1.26 -21.36
N LYS A 385 11.72 -0.03 -21.58
CA LYS A 385 11.71 1.05 -20.59
C LYS A 385 10.47 1.93 -20.71
N THR A 386 9.95 2.37 -19.57
CA THR A 386 9.03 3.51 -19.47
C THR A 386 9.83 4.75 -19.11
N ILE A 387 9.61 5.87 -19.80
CA ILE A 387 10.29 7.15 -19.56
C ILE A 387 9.23 8.23 -19.24
N ILE A 388 9.28 8.79 -18.05
CA ILE A 388 8.41 9.91 -17.64
C ILE A 388 9.23 11.20 -17.69
N ASP A 389 8.80 12.17 -18.49
CA ASP A 389 9.50 13.44 -18.71
C ASP A 389 8.80 14.67 -18.09
N ARG A 390 7.65 14.46 -17.44
CA ARG A 390 6.87 15.48 -16.74
C ARG A 390 7.03 15.35 -15.22
N GLY A 391 6.92 16.46 -14.49
CA GLY A 391 6.98 16.51 -13.02
C GLY A 391 8.39 16.54 -12.40
N PHE A 392 9.37 15.83 -12.97
CA PHE A 392 10.69 15.61 -12.37
C PHE A 392 11.83 16.37 -13.07
N GLU A 393 12.87 16.72 -12.31
CA GLU A 393 14.04 17.46 -12.82
C GLU A 393 14.70 16.72 -13.99
N GLU A 394 14.91 15.42 -13.81
CA GLU A 394 15.44 14.51 -14.83
C GLU A 394 14.34 13.52 -15.27
N PRO A 395 14.39 13.01 -16.51
CA PRO A 395 13.48 11.96 -16.95
C PRO A 395 13.58 10.71 -16.07
N VAL A 396 12.43 10.20 -15.62
CA VAL A 396 12.37 8.99 -14.78
C VAL A 396 12.26 7.77 -15.68
N GLU A 397 13.33 6.97 -15.70
CA GLU A 397 13.34 5.67 -16.37
C GLU A 397 12.93 4.54 -15.41
N SER A 398 12.07 3.62 -15.87
CA SER A 398 11.65 2.43 -15.13
C SER A 398 11.48 1.20 -16.04
N SER A 399 11.77 0.00 -15.53
CA SER A 399 11.93 -1.21 -16.34
C SER A 399 11.58 -2.53 -15.62
N LEU A 400 10.91 -2.48 -14.46
CA LEU A 400 10.45 -3.69 -13.77
C LEU A 400 9.51 -4.50 -14.68
N PRO A 401 9.82 -5.76 -15.04
CA PRO A 401 8.98 -6.53 -15.96
C PRO A 401 7.61 -6.82 -15.35
N TYR A 402 6.59 -6.94 -16.20
CA TYR A 402 5.25 -7.32 -15.78
C TYR A 402 4.56 -8.21 -16.81
N MET A 403 3.59 -8.98 -16.33
CA MET A 403 2.65 -9.73 -17.14
C MET A 403 1.26 -9.12 -16.97
N LEU A 404 0.52 -8.97 -18.06
CA LEU A 404 -0.86 -8.52 -18.06
C LEU A 404 -1.75 -9.68 -18.49
N VAL A 405 -2.72 -10.04 -17.66
CA VAL A 405 -3.71 -11.08 -17.95
C VAL A 405 -5.07 -10.43 -18.09
N THR A 406 -5.63 -10.44 -19.28
CA THR A 406 -6.95 -9.88 -19.58
C THR A 406 -7.94 -11.01 -19.83
N ARG A 407 -9.05 -10.99 -19.09
CA ARG A 407 -10.19 -11.86 -19.40
C ARG A 407 -11.08 -11.14 -20.40
N VAL A 408 -11.27 -11.77 -21.55
CA VAL A 408 -12.01 -11.22 -22.70
C VAL A 408 -13.52 -11.46 -22.52
N GLN A 409 -14.00 -11.38 -21.29
CA GLN A 409 -15.40 -11.55 -20.96
C GLN A 409 -15.90 -10.26 -20.30
N PRO A 410 -16.99 -9.66 -20.80
CA PRO A 410 -17.72 -8.60 -20.13
C PRO A 410 -18.02 -9.00 -18.69
N MET A 411 -17.54 -8.21 -17.73
CA MET A 411 -17.89 -8.35 -16.33
C MET A 411 -19.00 -7.35 -15.97
N PRO A 412 -19.84 -7.68 -14.96
CA PRO A 412 -20.81 -6.73 -14.45
C PRO A 412 -20.11 -5.45 -13.99
N ASN A 413 -20.81 -4.32 -14.15
CA ASN A 413 -20.28 -3.02 -13.74
C ASN A 413 -20.23 -2.93 -12.21
N HIS A 414 -19.02 -2.90 -11.66
CA HIS A 414 -18.76 -2.61 -10.24
C HIS A 414 -17.97 -1.32 -10.12
N ALA A 415 -18.19 -0.57 -9.04
CA ALA A 415 -17.42 0.64 -8.82
C ALA A 415 -15.99 0.36 -8.38
N ILE A 416 -15.81 -0.75 -7.64
CA ILE A 416 -14.51 -1.21 -7.18
C ILE A 416 -14.29 -2.69 -7.49
N TRP A 417 -13.04 -3.02 -7.81
CA TRP A 417 -12.55 -4.38 -7.90
C TRP A 417 -11.29 -4.50 -7.06
N HIS A 418 -11.24 -5.47 -6.16
CA HIS A 418 -10.05 -5.79 -5.38
C HIS A 418 -9.85 -7.30 -5.32
N ILE A 419 -8.62 -7.70 -5.00
CA ILE A 419 -8.28 -9.10 -4.80
C ILE A 419 -8.24 -9.37 -3.29
N GLN A 420 -8.90 -10.45 -2.88
CA GLN A 420 -8.91 -10.94 -1.51
C GLN A 420 -8.61 -12.44 -1.52
N GLY A 421 -7.37 -12.81 -1.15
CA GLY A 421 -6.90 -14.20 -1.23
C GLY A 421 -6.87 -14.69 -2.68
N ASP A 422 -7.56 -15.80 -2.96
CA ASP A 422 -7.69 -16.38 -4.30
C ASP A 422 -8.93 -15.88 -5.06
N CYS A 423 -9.56 -14.81 -4.59
CA CYS A 423 -10.79 -14.28 -5.16
C CYS A 423 -10.63 -12.83 -5.62
N LEU A 424 -11.20 -12.53 -6.77
CA LEU A 424 -11.49 -11.18 -7.20
C LEU A 424 -12.91 -10.82 -6.76
N VAL A 425 -13.04 -9.70 -6.07
CA VAL A 425 -14.29 -9.21 -5.48
C VAL A 425 -14.70 -7.90 -6.15
N GLY A 426 -15.89 -7.89 -6.75
CA GLY A 426 -16.52 -6.71 -7.32
C GLY A 426 -17.59 -6.17 -6.38
N GLY A 427 -17.51 -4.89 -6.02
CA GLY A 427 -18.38 -4.28 -5.01
C GLY A 427 -19.02 -2.96 -5.45
N PRO A 428 -20.09 -2.53 -4.75
CA PRO A 428 -20.65 -1.20 -4.91
C PRO A 428 -19.65 -0.14 -4.42
N GLY A 429 -19.67 1.04 -5.06
CA GLY A 429 -18.81 2.16 -4.70
C GLY A 429 -19.41 2.97 -3.57
N THR A 430 -18.56 3.63 -2.79
CA THR A 430 -18.98 4.52 -1.70
C THR A 430 -19.43 5.91 -2.19
N GLY A 431 -19.47 6.17 -3.51
CA GLY A 431 -19.81 7.48 -4.07
C GLY A 431 -20.53 7.45 -5.43
N LEU A 432 -21.48 8.39 -5.57
CA LEU A 432 -22.28 8.85 -6.73
C LEU A 432 -22.97 7.78 -7.62
N SER A 433 -24.28 7.63 -7.39
CA SER A 433 -25.36 7.21 -8.32
C SER A 433 -25.16 5.97 -9.20
N PHE A 434 -24.38 4.99 -8.79
CA PHE A 434 -24.50 3.65 -9.40
C PHE A 434 -25.65 2.91 -8.73
N SER A 435 -26.53 2.29 -9.54
CA SER A 435 -27.50 1.30 -9.06
C SER A 435 -26.79 0.29 -8.15
N PRO A 436 -27.37 -0.18 -7.04
CA PRO A 436 -26.72 -1.13 -6.14
C PRO A 436 -26.40 -2.42 -6.90
N ALA A 437 -25.19 -2.49 -7.45
CA ALA A 437 -24.69 -3.70 -8.07
C ALA A 437 -24.50 -4.74 -6.96
N PRO A 438 -24.95 -5.98 -7.14
CA PRO A 438 -24.74 -7.04 -6.16
C PRO A 438 -23.24 -7.26 -5.96
N LEU A 439 -22.85 -7.78 -4.80
CA LEU A 439 -21.46 -8.19 -4.57
C LEU A 439 -21.15 -9.39 -5.48
N SER A 440 -20.09 -9.31 -6.28
CA SER A 440 -19.66 -10.40 -7.17
C SER A 440 -18.35 -11.00 -6.71
N PHE A 441 -18.24 -12.34 -6.76
CA PHE A 441 -17.03 -13.08 -6.40
C PHE A 441 -16.59 -13.98 -7.55
N TYR A 442 -15.32 -13.87 -7.94
CA TYR A 442 -14.71 -14.68 -8.97
C TYR A 442 -13.44 -15.32 -8.44
N ARG A 443 -13.37 -16.65 -8.50
CA ARG A 443 -12.15 -17.36 -8.12
C ARG A 443 -11.09 -17.18 -9.19
N LEU A 444 -9.89 -16.76 -8.79
CA LEU A 444 -8.71 -16.68 -9.63
C LEU A 444 -8.15 -18.09 -9.84
N GLN A 445 -8.00 -18.49 -11.11
CA GLN A 445 -7.21 -19.67 -11.48
C GLN A 445 -5.77 -19.19 -11.65
N VAL A 446 -4.95 -19.41 -10.63
CA VAL A 446 -3.52 -19.08 -10.61
C VAL A 446 -2.70 -20.29 -11.02
#